data_AF-A7B8U1-F1
#
_entry.id   AF-A7B8U1-F1
#
_cell.length_a   1.000
_cell.length_b   1.000
_cell.length_c   1.000
_cell.angle_alpha   90.00
_cell.angle_beta   90.00
_cell.angle_gamma   90.00
#
_symmetry.space_group_name_H-M   'P 1'
#
loop_
_entity.id
_entity.type
_entity.pdbx_description
1 polymer ?
#
loop_
_entity_poly.entity_id
_entity_poly.type
_entity_poly.pdbx_seq_one_letter_code
_entity_poly.pdbx_strand_id
1 'polypeptide(L)'
;MRVIGVDEHVWRHTPYGDRYVTVILDLTPIRERSDPSRLLDMVPGRSKRVFKTWLASRPNTWRSRIEIVAMDGFTGFKSAAAEELPDARAVMDPFHVVHLAGDALDECRRRIQQELHHRRGRATDPLYKARRMLHTRSCLLTPRQQHQILDLFASDYHVALEVTWSAHQNITWRLP
;
A
#
# COMPACT_ATOMS: atom_id res chain seq x y z
N MET A 1 -4.68 -23.40 5.64
CA MET A 1 -4.83 -21.96 5.44
C MET A 1 -4.37 -21.27 6.70
N ARG A 2 -3.42 -20.34 6.61
CA ARG A 2 -2.74 -19.72 7.77
C ARG A 2 -2.65 -18.20 7.67
N VAL A 3 -2.74 -17.64 6.47
CA VAL A 3 -2.64 -16.21 6.24
C VAL A 3 -3.82 -15.75 5.42
N ILE A 4 -4.49 -14.69 5.90
CA ILE A 4 -5.54 -14.01 5.14
C ILE A 4 -5.13 -12.57 4.83
N GLY A 5 -5.61 -12.08 3.70
CA GLY A 5 -5.62 -10.67 3.33
C GLY A 5 -7.04 -10.12 3.43
N VAL A 6 -7.19 -8.89 3.89
CA VAL A 6 -8.45 -8.15 3.81
C VAL A 6 -8.18 -6.76 3.25
N ASP A 7 -8.97 -6.36 2.26
CA ASP A 7 -8.86 -5.06 1.62
C ASP A 7 -10.25 -4.51 1.26
N GLU A 8 -10.33 -3.19 1.10
CA GLU A 8 -11.52 -2.52 0.61
C GLU A 8 -11.43 -2.24 -0.89
N HIS A 9 -12.44 -2.66 -1.65
CA HIS A 9 -12.50 -2.37 -3.08
C HIS A 9 -13.74 -1.56 -3.42
N VAL A 10 -13.56 -0.50 -4.21
CA VAL A 10 -14.70 0.27 -4.75
C VAL A 10 -15.28 -0.51 -5.92
N TRP A 11 -16.49 -1.05 -5.75
CA TRP A 11 -17.24 -1.72 -6.80
C TRP A 11 -18.53 -0.95 -7.09
N ARG A 12 -18.68 -0.48 -8.32
CA ARG A 12 -19.88 0.25 -8.76
C ARG A 12 -20.40 -0.29 -10.08
N HIS A 13 -21.40 -1.17 -10.01
CA HIS A 13 -22.13 -1.66 -11.19
C HIS A 13 -23.52 -1.01 -11.34
N THR A 14 -24.01 -0.36 -10.29
CA THR A 14 -25.31 0.36 -10.29
C THR A 14 -25.16 1.78 -9.74
N PRO A 15 -26.05 2.72 -10.10
CA PRO A 15 -26.03 4.08 -9.55
C PRO A 15 -26.30 4.11 -8.03
N TYR A 16 -27.01 3.10 -7.53
CA TYR A 16 -27.50 2.94 -6.16
C TYR A 16 -26.84 1.74 -5.46
N GLY A 17 -26.69 1.82 -4.13
CA GLY A 17 -26.14 0.74 -3.29
C GLY A 17 -24.75 1.05 -2.69
N ASP A 18 -24.29 0.18 -1.79
CA ASP A 18 -22.96 0.27 -1.20
C ASP A 18 -21.89 0.15 -2.30
N ARG A 19 -21.05 1.17 -2.40
CA ARG A 19 -19.99 1.27 -3.41
C ARG A 19 -18.74 0.48 -3.07
N TYR A 20 -18.70 -0.12 -1.90
CA TYR A 20 -17.52 -0.78 -1.37
C TYR A 20 -17.82 -2.23 -1.08
N VAL A 21 -16.83 -3.08 -1.32
CA VAL A 21 -16.82 -4.48 -0.95
C VAL A 21 -15.57 -4.76 -0.13
N THR A 22 -15.71 -5.57 0.90
CA THR A 22 -14.59 -6.13 1.65
C THR A 22 -14.14 -7.39 0.93
N VAL A 23 -12.93 -7.36 0.35
CA VAL A 23 -12.33 -8.49 -0.36
C VAL A 23 -11.48 -9.27 0.62
N ILE A 24 -11.67 -10.58 0.65
CA ILE A 24 -10.97 -11.46 1.60
C ILE A 24 -10.22 -12.52 0.80
N LEU A 25 -8.91 -12.57 1.00
CA LEU A 25 -7.98 -13.39 0.23
C LEU A 25 -7.32 -14.41 1.15
N ASP A 26 -7.04 -15.59 0.62
CA ASP A 26 -6.06 -16.51 1.16
C ASP A 26 -4.69 -16.17 0.59
N LEU A 27 -3.79 -15.73 1.46
CA LEU A 27 -2.42 -15.37 1.13
C LEU A 27 -1.43 -16.47 1.53
N THR A 28 -1.91 -17.61 2.04
CA THR A 28 -1.06 -18.75 2.41
C THR A 28 -0.17 -19.19 1.25
N PRO A 29 -0.66 -19.34 -0.01
CA PRO A 29 0.18 -19.78 -1.11
C PRO A 29 1.29 -18.79 -1.48
N ILE A 30 1.02 -17.49 -1.38
CA ILE A 30 2.02 -16.43 -1.60
C ILE A 30 3.11 -16.50 -0.52
N ARG A 31 2.71 -16.68 0.75
CA ARG A 31 3.68 -16.86 1.85
C ARG A 31 4.54 -18.10 1.66
N GLU A 32 3.96 -19.18 1.15
CA GLU A 32 4.63 -20.46 0.89
C GLU A 32 5.38 -20.48 -0.45
N ARG A 33 5.25 -19.42 -1.27
CA ARG A 33 5.79 -19.32 -2.64
C ARG A 33 5.39 -20.49 -3.53
N SER A 34 4.18 -21.01 -3.33
CA SER A 34 3.69 -22.19 -4.07
C SER A 34 2.81 -21.80 -5.25
N ASP A 35 1.85 -20.89 -5.02
CA ASP A 35 0.83 -20.48 -5.99
C ASP A 35 0.39 -19.02 -5.75
N PRO A 36 -0.38 -18.43 -6.68
CA PRO A 36 -1.04 -17.15 -6.46
C PRO A 36 -2.01 -17.13 -5.26
N SER A 37 -2.36 -15.93 -4.80
CA SER A 37 -3.42 -15.75 -3.81
C SER A 37 -4.76 -16.29 -4.34
N ARG A 38 -5.63 -16.69 -3.41
CA ARG A 38 -6.96 -17.21 -3.75
C ARG A 38 -8.03 -16.31 -3.16
N LEU A 39 -9.03 -15.96 -3.95
CA LEU A 39 -10.19 -15.24 -3.44
C LEU A 39 -11.03 -16.16 -2.55
N LEU A 40 -11.25 -15.75 -1.31
CA LEU A 40 -12.12 -16.47 -0.37
C LEU A 40 -13.55 -15.93 -0.44
N ASP A 41 -13.70 -14.60 -0.42
CA ASP A 41 -15.02 -13.97 -0.42
C ASP A 41 -14.95 -12.49 -0.83
N MET A 42 -16.10 -11.94 -1.25
CA MET A 42 -16.32 -10.52 -1.47
C MET A 42 -17.65 -10.13 -0.82
N VAL A 43 -17.56 -9.44 0.32
CA VAL A 43 -18.73 -9.10 1.13
C VAL A 43 -19.10 -7.63 0.93
N PRO A 44 -20.39 -7.29 0.67
CA PRO A 44 -20.82 -5.91 0.55
C PRO A 44 -20.53 -5.07 1.81
N GLY A 45 -20.09 -3.83 1.58
CA GLY A 45 -19.76 -2.86 2.62
C GLY A 45 -18.28 -2.89 3.05
N ARG A 46 -17.88 -1.86 3.80
CA ARG A 46 -16.51 -1.68 4.32
C ARG A 46 -16.47 -1.21 5.77
N SER A 47 -16.88 -2.08 6.69
CA SER A 47 -16.93 -1.72 8.11
C SER A 47 -16.37 -2.82 8.99
N LYS A 48 -15.97 -2.44 10.21
CA LYS A 48 -15.65 -3.40 11.28
C LYS A 48 -16.72 -4.50 11.38
N ARG A 49 -18.00 -4.10 11.35
CA ARG A 49 -19.14 -5.03 11.47
C ARG A 49 -19.16 -6.06 10.33
N VAL A 50 -18.94 -5.63 9.10
CA VAL A 50 -18.92 -6.53 7.92
C VAL A 50 -17.86 -7.61 8.09
N PHE A 51 -16.61 -7.20 8.36
CA PHE A 51 -15.52 -8.16 8.50
C PHE A 51 -15.65 -9.04 9.75
N LYS A 52 -16.08 -8.46 10.88
CA LYS A 52 -16.33 -9.20 12.12
C LYS A 52 -17.40 -10.27 11.93
N THR A 53 -18.55 -9.93 11.34
CA THR A 53 -19.62 -10.89 11.07
C THR A 53 -19.14 -12.01 10.15
N TRP A 54 -18.36 -11.66 9.11
CA TRP A 54 -17.77 -12.66 8.23
C TRP A 54 -16.85 -13.62 8.99
N LEU A 55 -15.92 -13.10 9.81
CA LEU A 55 -15.04 -13.91 10.65
C LEU A 55 -15.82 -14.80 11.61
N ALA A 56 -16.79 -14.24 12.34
CA ALA A 56 -17.61 -14.97 13.31
C ALA A 56 -18.42 -16.11 12.67
N SER A 57 -18.76 -16.00 11.39
CA SER A 57 -19.45 -17.06 10.64
C SER A 57 -18.55 -18.26 10.29
N ARG A 58 -17.23 -18.16 10.49
CA ARG A 58 -16.28 -19.24 10.19
C ARG A 58 -16.14 -20.21 11.37
N PRO A 59 -15.93 -21.52 11.10
CA PRO A 59 -15.69 -22.50 12.16
C PRO A 59 -14.53 -22.10 13.08
N ASN A 60 -14.67 -22.36 14.38
CA ASN A 60 -13.62 -22.03 15.35
C ASN A 60 -12.30 -22.77 15.05
N THR A 61 -12.38 -23.99 14.52
CA THR A 61 -11.22 -24.78 14.06
C THR A 61 -10.47 -24.15 12.89
N TRP A 62 -11.15 -23.30 12.10
CA TRP A 62 -10.52 -22.52 11.04
C TRP A 62 -9.90 -21.25 11.60
N ARG A 63 -10.64 -20.51 12.46
CA ARG A 63 -10.19 -19.24 13.04
C ARG A 63 -8.91 -19.41 13.87
N SER A 64 -8.86 -20.44 14.69
CA SER A 64 -7.68 -20.80 15.51
C SER A 64 -6.43 -21.19 14.72
N ARG A 65 -6.54 -21.42 13.41
CA ARG A 65 -5.38 -21.74 12.53
C ARG A 65 -4.83 -20.52 11.81
N ILE A 66 -5.51 -19.37 11.89
CA ILE A 66 -5.04 -18.13 11.26
C ILE A 66 -3.91 -17.56 12.11
N GLU A 67 -2.73 -17.43 11.51
CA GLU A 67 -1.54 -16.89 12.16
C GLU A 67 -1.34 -15.41 11.83
N ILE A 68 -1.74 -14.99 10.62
CA ILE A 68 -1.48 -13.64 10.10
C ILE A 68 -2.70 -13.11 9.38
N VAL A 69 -3.03 -11.85 9.64
CA VAL A 69 -4.02 -11.07 8.88
C VAL A 69 -3.31 -9.87 8.28
N ALA A 70 -3.08 -9.90 6.97
CA ALA A 70 -2.64 -8.73 6.23
C ALA A 70 -3.85 -7.84 5.94
N MET A 71 -3.74 -6.56 6.25
CA MET A 71 -4.85 -5.61 6.11
C MET A 71 -4.34 -4.24 5.67
N ASP A 72 -5.24 -3.46 5.09
CA ASP A 72 -5.04 -2.03 4.90
C ASP A 72 -4.90 -1.29 6.27
N GLY A 73 -4.68 0.02 6.21
CA GLY A 73 -4.61 0.88 7.40
C GLY A 73 -5.94 1.10 8.12
N PHE A 74 -7.04 0.44 7.73
CA PHE A 74 -8.37 0.69 8.28
C PHE A 74 -8.49 0.11 9.70
N THR A 75 -8.69 0.99 10.68
CA THR A 75 -8.80 0.64 12.10
C THR A 75 -9.95 -0.36 12.39
N GLY A 76 -10.99 -0.36 11.55
CA GLY A 76 -12.11 -1.29 11.67
C GLY A 76 -11.71 -2.75 11.45
N PHE A 77 -10.85 -3.04 10.46
CA PHE A 77 -10.37 -4.39 10.22
C PHE A 77 -9.42 -4.87 11.31
N LYS A 78 -8.51 -4.01 11.77
CA LYS A 78 -7.64 -4.31 12.92
C LYS A 78 -8.44 -4.70 14.16
N SER A 79 -9.49 -3.94 14.47
CA SER A 79 -10.34 -4.21 15.63
C SER A 79 -11.12 -5.52 15.47
N ALA A 80 -11.67 -5.79 14.29
CA ALA A 80 -12.39 -7.04 14.03
C ALA A 80 -11.46 -8.26 14.11
N ALA A 81 -10.24 -8.16 13.55
CA ALA A 81 -9.24 -9.23 13.63
C ALA A 81 -8.81 -9.49 15.08
N ALA A 82 -8.54 -8.45 15.87
CA ALA A 82 -8.16 -8.60 17.27
C ALA A 82 -9.25 -9.28 18.12
N GLU A 83 -10.52 -9.05 17.80
CA GLU A 83 -11.65 -9.64 18.52
C GLU A 83 -11.94 -11.10 18.10
N GLU A 84 -11.89 -11.41 16.79
CA GLU A 84 -12.32 -12.71 16.27
C GLU A 84 -11.17 -13.70 16.04
N LEU A 85 -9.93 -13.19 15.94
CA LEU A 85 -8.68 -13.91 15.69
C LEU A 85 -7.59 -13.43 16.68
N PRO A 86 -7.78 -13.59 18.01
CA PRO A 86 -6.89 -13.00 19.01
C PRO A 86 -5.45 -13.50 18.94
N ASP A 87 -5.23 -14.72 18.45
CA ASP A 87 -3.90 -15.32 18.29
C ASP A 87 -3.21 -14.92 16.98
N ALA A 88 -3.93 -14.28 16.06
CA ALA A 88 -3.38 -13.88 14.77
C ALA A 88 -2.66 -12.53 14.85
N ARG A 89 -1.51 -12.43 14.20
CA ARG A 89 -0.78 -11.18 14.06
C ARG A 89 -1.37 -10.34 12.93
N ALA A 90 -1.90 -9.17 13.27
CA ALA A 90 -2.25 -8.15 12.28
C ALA A 90 -0.98 -7.50 11.70
N VAL A 91 -0.86 -7.45 10.38
CA VAL A 91 0.23 -6.80 9.64
C VAL A 91 -0.33 -5.86 8.58
N MET A 92 0.38 -4.77 8.28
CA MET A 92 0.02 -3.94 7.13
C MET A 92 0.36 -4.68 5.84
N ASP A 93 -0.55 -4.60 4.87
CA ASP A 93 -0.31 -5.04 3.51
C ASP A 93 0.84 -4.25 2.85
N PRO A 94 1.85 -4.95 2.28
CA PRO A 94 2.92 -4.34 1.49
C PRO A 94 2.47 -3.29 0.47
N PHE A 95 1.37 -3.51 -0.24
CA PHE A 95 0.90 -2.55 -1.25
C PHE A 95 0.60 -1.19 -0.61
N HIS A 96 -0.13 -1.20 0.49
CA HIS A 96 -0.48 0.01 1.25
C HIS A 96 0.75 0.68 1.86
N VAL A 97 1.75 -0.08 2.32
CA VAL A 97 3.03 0.47 2.80
C VAL A 97 3.78 1.20 1.69
N VAL A 98 3.88 0.60 0.50
CA VAL A 98 4.53 1.24 -0.67
C VAL A 98 3.76 2.49 -1.08
N HIS A 99 2.43 2.42 -1.11
CA HIS A 99 1.59 3.56 -1.47
C HIS A 99 1.81 4.75 -0.52
N LEU A 100 1.79 4.51 0.79
CA LEU A 100 2.05 5.54 1.80
C LEU A 100 3.45 6.16 1.66
N ALA A 101 4.47 5.34 1.39
CA ALA A 101 5.82 5.84 1.14
C ALA A 101 5.89 6.70 -0.14
N GLY A 102 5.17 6.28 -1.19
CA GLY A 102 5.06 7.04 -2.43
C GLY A 102 4.36 8.39 -2.25
N ASP A 103 3.31 8.44 -1.44
CA ASP A 103 2.60 9.68 -1.10
C ASP A 103 3.50 10.65 -0.33
N ALA A 104 4.26 10.14 0.65
CA ALA A 104 5.24 10.95 1.40
C ALA A 104 6.35 11.51 0.48
N LEU A 105 6.81 10.71 -0.48
CA LEU A 105 7.75 11.14 -1.51
C LEU A 105 7.17 12.28 -2.37
N ASP A 106 5.91 12.13 -2.80
CA ASP A 106 5.23 13.16 -3.57
C ASP A 106 4.95 14.44 -2.77
N GLU A 107 4.62 14.32 -1.48
CA GLU A 107 4.47 15.46 -0.59
C GLU A 107 5.78 16.23 -0.44
N CYS A 108 6.88 15.54 -0.12
CA CYS A 108 8.20 16.17 0.00
C CYS A 108 8.59 16.90 -1.29
N ARG A 109 8.43 16.23 -2.44
CA ARG A 109 8.69 16.81 -3.77
C ARG A 109 7.82 18.04 -4.04
N ARG A 110 6.52 17.99 -3.73
CA ARG A 110 5.59 19.11 -3.92
C ARG A 110 5.92 20.28 -3.00
N ARG A 111 6.30 20.03 -1.75
CA ARG A 111 6.70 21.05 -0.77
C ARG A 111 7.92 21.81 -1.25
N ILE A 112 9.02 21.12 -1.57
CA ILE A 112 10.26 21.75 -2.06
C ILE A 112 9.99 22.60 -3.32
N GLN A 113 9.20 22.07 -4.24
CA GLN A 113 8.84 22.80 -5.46
C GLN A 113 8.01 24.06 -5.19
N GLN A 114 7.14 24.05 -4.17
CA GLN A 114 6.40 25.24 -3.75
C GLN A 114 7.32 26.26 -3.06
N GLU A 115 8.27 25.80 -2.24
CA GLU A 115 9.26 26.66 -1.59
C GLU A 115 10.18 27.34 -2.62
N LEU A 116 10.61 26.61 -3.66
CA LEU A 116 11.51 27.13 -4.70
C LEU A 116 10.83 28.09 -5.69
N HIS A 117 9.54 27.90 -5.97
CA HIS A 117 8.85 28.63 -7.03
C HIS A 117 7.71 29.53 -6.53
N HIS A 118 7.35 29.44 -5.25
CA HIS A 118 6.19 30.10 -4.64
C HIS A 118 4.87 29.83 -5.37
N ARG A 119 4.78 28.67 -6.03
CA ARG A 119 3.60 28.23 -6.80
C ARG A 119 3.55 26.70 -6.90
N ARG A 120 2.40 26.18 -7.31
CA ARG A 120 2.28 24.78 -7.76
C ARG A 120 3.21 24.55 -8.95
N GLY A 121 3.85 23.37 -8.99
CA GLY A 121 4.72 23.04 -10.10
C GLY A 121 3.99 22.70 -11.39
N ARG A 122 4.75 22.85 -12.47
CA ARG A 122 4.34 22.79 -13.86
C ARG A 122 5.16 21.76 -14.60
N ALA A 123 4.67 21.36 -15.78
CA ALA A 123 5.36 20.41 -16.65
C ALA A 123 6.81 20.79 -17.02
N THR A 124 7.16 22.06 -16.93
CA THR A 124 8.51 22.58 -17.20
C THR A 124 9.47 22.43 -16.03
N ASP A 125 8.96 22.30 -14.80
CA ASP A 125 9.78 22.30 -13.58
C ASP A 125 10.50 20.94 -13.42
N PRO A 126 11.81 20.91 -13.08
CA PRO A 126 12.58 19.66 -12.95
C PRO A 126 11.95 18.65 -12.00
N LEU A 127 11.51 19.10 -10.82
CA LEU A 127 10.84 18.28 -9.81
C LEU A 127 9.51 17.69 -10.30
N TYR A 128 8.78 18.38 -11.20
CA TYR A 128 7.55 17.85 -11.77
C TYR A 128 7.85 16.81 -12.86
N LYS A 129 8.87 17.04 -13.68
CA LYS A 129 9.32 16.09 -14.72
C LYS A 129 9.82 14.79 -14.11
N ALA A 130 10.55 14.87 -13.00
CA ALA A 130 11.14 13.72 -12.34
C ALA A 130 10.14 12.80 -11.60
N ARG A 131 8.88 13.23 -11.40
CA ARG A 131 7.88 12.52 -10.56
C ARG A 131 7.79 11.01 -10.82
N ARG A 132 7.73 10.57 -12.09
CA ARG A 132 7.62 9.14 -12.42
C ARG A 132 8.92 8.39 -12.18
N MET A 133 10.06 9.04 -12.44
CA MET A 133 11.38 8.44 -12.23
C MET A 133 11.64 8.23 -10.74
N LEU A 134 11.22 9.18 -9.89
CA LEU A 134 11.35 9.09 -8.44
C LEU A 134 10.58 7.88 -7.86
N HIS A 135 9.42 7.55 -8.42
CA HIS A 135 8.64 6.36 -8.03
C HIS A 135 9.16 5.05 -8.63
N THR A 136 9.98 5.11 -9.68
CA THR A 136 10.51 3.91 -10.32
C THR A 136 11.64 3.33 -9.47
N ARG A 137 11.66 1.99 -9.32
CA ARG A 137 12.78 1.33 -8.64
C ARG A 137 14.10 1.66 -9.35
N SER A 138 15.13 1.99 -8.59
CA SER A 138 16.42 2.43 -9.12
C SER A 138 17.05 1.43 -10.11
N CYS A 139 16.86 0.13 -9.89
CA CYS A 139 17.32 -0.94 -10.77
C CYS A 139 16.54 -1.07 -12.09
N LEU A 140 15.36 -0.44 -12.20
CA LEU A 140 14.53 -0.42 -13.41
C LEU A 140 14.72 0.85 -14.24
N LEU A 141 15.49 1.83 -13.73
CA LEU A 141 15.79 3.05 -14.45
C LEU A 141 16.82 2.78 -15.55
N THR A 142 16.60 3.38 -16.72
CA THR A 142 17.61 3.43 -17.77
C THR A 142 18.82 4.26 -17.32
N PRO A 143 20.03 4.05 -17.88
CA PRO A 143 21.21 4.84 -17.54
C PRO A 143 20.98 6.35 -17.66
N ARG A 144 20.22 6.78 -18.67
CA ARG A 144 19.83 8.17 -18.85
C ARG A 144 19.00 8.71 -17.69
N GLN A 145 18.03 7.94 -17.21
CA GLN A 145 17.17 8.35 -16.10
C GLN A 145 17.93 8.36 -14.78
N GLN A 146 18.88 7.43 -14.58
CA GLN A 146 19.78 7.44 -13.42
C GLN A 146 20.58 8.74 -13.37
N HIS A 147 21.18 9.15 -14.49
CA HIS A 147 21.90 10.42 -14.58
C HIS A 147 20.98 11.62 -14.28
N GLN A 148 19.77 11.63 -14.83
CA GLN A 148 18.79 12.70 -14.56
C GLN A 148 18.38 12.80 -13.08
N ILE A 149 18.30 11.68 -12.36
CA ILE A 149 18.02 11.69 -10.92
C ILE A 149 19.23 12.23 -10.15
N LEU A 150 20.44 11.78 -10.49
CA LEU A 150 21.66 12.27 -9.85
C LEU A 150 21.86 13.77 -10.06
N ASP A 151 21.67 14.24 -11.30
CA ASP A 151 21.69 15.68 -11.63
C ASP A 151 20.63 16.46 -10.85
N LEU A 152 19.44 15.88 -10.64
CA LEU A 152 18.41 16.49 -9.83
C LEU A 152 18.88 16.62 -8.37
N PHE A 153 19.51 15.60 -7.80
CA PHE A 153 19.97 15.62 -6.41
C PHE A 153 21.25 16.42 -6.18
N ALA A 154 21.96 16.85 -7.23
CA ALA A 154 23.14 17.70 -7.11
C ALA A 154 22.87 19.11 -6.51
N SER A 155 21.59 19.49 -6.35
CA SER A 155 21.19 20.76 -5.72
C SER A 155 20.97 20.59 -4.22
N ASP A 156 21.59 21.46 -3.41
CA ASP A 156 21.41 21.48 -1.94
C ASP A 156 19.95 21.65 -1.51
N TYR A 157 19.12 22.27 -2.36
CA TYR A 157 17.67 22.40 -2.12
C TYR A 157 16.92 21.07 -2.17
N HIS A 158 17.53 20.01 -2.72
CA HIS A 158 16.89 18.72 -2.94
C HIS A 158 17.35 17.61 -1.98
N VAL A 159 18.21 17.91 -1.00
CA VAL A 159 18.72 16.93 -0.02
C VAL A 159 17.58 16.20 0.70
N ALA A 160 16.55 16.92 1.14
CA ALA A 160 15.39 16.31 1.79
C ALA A 160 14.66 15.33 0.84
N LEU A 161 14.58 15.65 -0.44
CA LEU A 161 13.97 14.76 -1.44
C LEU A 161 14.83 13.53 -1.69
N GLU A 162 16.15 13.66 -1.76
CA GLU A 162 17.07 12.54 -1.94
C GLU A 162 16.97 11.54 -0.79
N VAL A 163 16.91 12.03 0.45
CA VAL A 163 16.74 11.19 1.64
C VAL A 163 15.38 10.47 1.61
N THR A 164 14.29 11.19 1.32
CA THR A 164 12.96 10.58 1.20
C THR A 164 12.90 9.56 0.06
N TRP A 165 13.50 9.85 -1.08
CA TRP A 165 13.60 8.93 -2.21
C TRP A 165 14.36 7.67 -1.82
N SER A 166 15.52 7.81 -1.16
CA SER A 166 16.31 6.66 -0.69
C SER A 166 15.53 5.78 0.28
N ALA A 167 14.77 6.38 1.21
CA ALA A 167 13.88 5.65 2.11
C ALA A 167 12.77 4.91 1.34
N HIS A 168 12.11 5.58 0.38
CA HIS A 168 11.12 4.96 -0.50
C HIS A 168 11.73 3.76 -1.25
N GLN A 169 12.88 3.92 -1.88
CA GLN A 169 13.57 2.85 -2.62
C GLN A 169 13.89 1.65 -1.72
N ASN A 170 14.32 1.88 -0.48
CA ASN A 170 14.58 0.82 0.50
C ASN A 170 13.31 0.05 0.88
N ILE A 171 12.16 0.73 0.97
CA ILE A 171 10.86 0.08 1.22
C ILE A 171 10.46 -0.77 0.02
N THR A 172 10.54 -0.24 -1.21
CA THR A 172 10.17 -0.97 -2.42
C THR A 172 11.10 -2.15 -2.72
N TRP A 173 12.36 -2.09 -2.28
CA TRP A 173 13.32 -3.18 -2.45
C TRP A 173 13.07 -4.39 -1.54
N ARG A 174 12.51 -4.15 -0.35
CA ARG A 174 12.30 -5.18 0.67
C ARG A 174 10.96 -5.90 0.54
N LEU A 175 10.06 -5.37 -0.28
CA LEU A 175 8.76 -5.96 -0.53
C LEU A 175 8.81 -6.74 -1.86
N PRO A 176 8.31 -7.99 -1.89
CA PRO A 176 8.39 -8.88 -3.05
C PRO A 176 7.68 -8.32 -4.28
#